data_AF-A0A2V1CWW2-F1
#
_entry.id   AF-A0A2V1CWW2-F1
#
_cell.length_a   1.000
_cell.length_b   1.000
_cell.length_c   1.000
_cell.angle_alpha   90.00
_cell.angle_beta   90.00
_cell.angle_gamma   90.00
#
_symmetry.space_group_name_H-M   'P 1'
#
loop_
_entity.id
_entity.type
_entity.pdbx_description
1 polymer ?
#
loop_
_entity_poly.entity_id
_entity_poly.type
_entity_poly.pdbx_seq_one_letter_code
_entity_poly.pdbx_strand_id
1 'polypeptide(L)' 'ILYRVESVHSRLLLHRDIKPANIVIDRYGSGVYLIDFGFAKRYFDPKTGLHIRRRK' A
#
# COMPACT_ATOMS: atom_id res chain seq x y z
N ILE A 1 8.39 -6.36 -5.44
CA ILE A 1 7.54 -5.98 -4.28
C ILE A 1 7.87 -4.61 -3.71
N LEU A 2 9.13 -4.31 -3.37
CA LEU A 2 9.51 -3.00 -2.79
C LEU A 2 9.01 -1.81 -3.63
N TYR A 3 9.20 -1.84 -4.95
CA TYR A 3 8.69 -0.80 -5.85
C TYR A 3 7.16 -0.62 -5.82
N ARG A 4 6.41 -1.70 -5.55
CA ARG A 4 4.94 -1.61 -5.41
C ARG A 4 4.55 -0.99 -4.09
N VAL A 5 5.24 -1.34 -3.01
CA VAL A 5 5.06 -0.72 -1.70
C VAL A 5 5.38 0.77 -1.77
N GLU A 6 6.48 1.14 -2.42
CA GLU A 6 6.86 2.53 -2.67
C GLU A 6 5.80 3.29 -3.47
N SER A 7 5.26 2.69 -4.54
CA SER A 7 4.17 3.28 -5.33
C SER A 7 2.88 3.52 -4.54
N VAL A 8 2.58 2.67 -3.56
CA VAL A 8 1.45 2.86 -2.63
C VAL A 8 1.77 3.98 -1.64
N HIS A 9 3.00 4.02 -1.10
CA HIS A 9 3.43 5.02 -0.14
C HIS A 9 3.52 6.43 -0.75
N SER A 10 3.95 6.57 -2.00
CA SER A 10 3.96 7.87 -2.70
C SER A 10 2.57 8.47 -2.89
N ARG A 11 1.51 7.67 -2.72
CA ARG A 11 0.10 8.09 -2.71
C ARG A 11 -0.44 8.32 -1.30
N LEU A 12 0.44 8.45 -0.31
CA LEU A 12 0.14 8.66 1.11
C LEU A 12 -0.63 7.51 1.78
N LEU A 13 -0.60 6.31 1.19
CA LEU A 13 -1.31 5.12 1.66
C LEU A 13 -0.35 4.09 2.25
N LEU A 14 -0.82 3.37 3.26
CA LEU A 14 -0.23 2.13 3.76
C LEU A 14 -1.16 0.98 3.40
N HIS A 15 -0.63 -0.13 2.87
CA HIS A 15 -1.42 -1.34 2.58
C HIS A 15 -1.87 -2.06 3.87
N ARG A 16 -0.99 -2.13 4.87
CA ARG A 16 -1.16 -2.78 6.19
C ARG A 16 -1.44 -4.29 6.21
N ASP A 17 -1.80 -4.92 5.09
CA ASP A 17 -1.98 -6.39 4.99
C ASP A 17 -1.11 -7.00 3.87
N ILE A 18 0.22 -6.89 4.00
CA ILE A 18 1.18 -7.44 3.04
C ILE A 18 1.47 -8.90 3.40
N LYS A 19 1.02 -9.81 2.55
CA LYS A 19 1.21 -11.26 2.65
C LYS A 19 1.19 -11.88 1.25
N PRO A 20 1.72 -13.10 1.04
CA PRO A 20 1.77 -13.72 -0.29
C PRO A 20 0.41 -13.81 -0.99
N ALA A 21 -0.67 -14.07 -0.25
CA ALA A 21 -2.03 -14.13 -0.81
C ALA A 21 -2.52 -12.79 -1.43
N ASN A 22 -1.94 -11.66 -1.02
CA ASN A 22 -2.28 -10.32 -1.51
C ASN A 22 -1.26 -9.81 -2.56
N ILE A 23 -0.41 -10.69 -3.05
CA ILE A 23 0.58 -10.42 -4.09
C ILE A 23 0.23 -11.28 -5.29
N VAL A 24 -0.05 -10.66 -6.43
CA VAL A 24 -0.34 -11.38 -7.67
C VAL A 24 0.65 -11.01 -8.75
N ILE A 25 0.86 -11.94 -9.67
CA ILE A 25 1.71 -11.77 -10.83
C ILE A 25 0.79 -11.77 -12.06
N ASP A 26 1.09 -10.95 -13.07
CA ASP A 26 0.36 -11.03 -14.33
C ASP A 26 0.55 -12.39 -15.01
N ARG A 27 -0.24 -12.63 -16.05
CA ARG A 27 -0.20 -13.86 -16.85
C ARG A 27 1.16 -14.13 -17.52
N TYR A 28 2.03 -13.12 -17.62
CA TYR A 28 3.30 -13.19 -18.33
C TYR A 28 4.51 -13.25 -17.40
N GLY A 29 4.32 -13.18 -16.09
CA GLY A 29 5.40 -13.17 -15.11
C GLY A 29 6.11 -11.82 -14.97
N SER A 30 5.72 -10.80 -15.75
CA SER A 30 6.44 -9.52 -15.85
C SER A 30 6.00 -8.49 -14.81
N GLY A 31 4.73 -8.53 -14.44
CA GLY A 31 4.09 -7.55 -13.59
C GLY A 31 3.78 -8.12 -12.22
N VAL A 32 4.22 -7.45 -11.16
CA VAL A 32 3.84 -7.75 -9.77
C VAL A 32 2.84 -6.71 -9.30
N TYR A 33 1.75 -7.13 -8.66
CA TYR A 33 0.67 -6.27 -8.18
C TYR A 33 0.34 -6.57 -6.72
N LEU A 34 -0.06 -5.52 -6.00
CA LEU A 34 -0.65 -5.64 -4.66
C LEU A 34 -2.17 -5.57 -4.81
N ILE A 35 -2.87 -6.48 -4.15
CA ILE A 35 -4.34 -6.56 -4.13
C ILE A 35 -4.86 -6.54 -2.70
N ASP A 36 -6.17 -6.37 -2.55
CA ASP A 36 -6.87 -6.29 -1.26
C ASP A 36 -6.40 -5.12 -0.36
N PHE A 37 -6.97 -3.95 -0.65
CA PHE A 37 -6.76 -2.73 0.13
C PHE A 37 -7.79 -2.57 1.26
N GLY A 38 -8.48 -3.64 1.69
CA GLY A 38 -9.52 -3.58 2.72
C GLY A 38 -9.01 -3.03 4.07
N PHE A 39 -7.73 -3.23 4.36
CA PHE A 39 -7.05 -2.69 5.54
C PHE A 39 -6.22 -1.44 5.25
N ALA A 40 -6.24 -0.89 4.03
CA ALA A 40 -5.40 0.25 3.70
C ALA A 40 -5.76 1.50 4.50
N LYS A 41 -4.77 2.36 4.77
CA LYS A 41 -4.99 3.60 5.54
C LYS A 41 -4.03 4.70 5.11
N ARG A 42 -4.51 5.93 5.07
CA ARG A 42 -3.64 7.10 4.90
C ARG A 42 -2.74 7.26 6.13
N TYR A 43 -1.44 7.46 5.91
CA TYR A 43 -0.49 7.73 7.01
C TYR A 43 -0.16 9.21 7.16
N PHE A 44 -0.55 10.03 6.18
CA PHE A 44 -0.25 11.45 6.14
C PHE A 44 -1.50 12.21 5.71
N ASP A 45 -1.81 13.30 6.40
CA ASP A 45 -2.93 14.17 6.08
C ASP A 45 -2.43 15.32 5.19
N PRO A 46 -2.86 15.41 3.92
CA PRO A 46 -2.39 16.45 3.01
C PRO A 46 -2.88 17.85 3.39
N LYS A 47 -3.91 17.98 4.24
CA LYS A 47 -4.42 19.28 4.69
C LYS A 47 -3.56 19.88 5.80
N THR A 48 -3.13 19.04 6.74
CA THR A 48 -2.33 19.49 7.89
C THR A 48 -0.84 19.32 7.69
N GLY A 49 -0.42 18.52 6.70
CA GLY A 49 1.00 18.22 6.49
C GLY A 49 1.59 17.33 7.60
N LEU A 50 0.75 16.61 8.34
CA LEU A 50 1.17 15.83 9.51
C LEU A 50 0.90 14.33 9.33
N HIS A 51 1.71 13.53 10.02
CA HIS A 51 1.46 12.10 10.14
C HIS A 51 0.16 11.83 10.92
N ILE A 52 -0.71 11.02 10.33
CA ILE A 52 -1.96 10.60 10.96
C ILE A 52 -1.61 9.65 12.11
N ARG A 53 -1.97 10.06 13.32
CA ARG A 53 -1.73 9.25 14.53
C ARG A 53 -2.36 7.87 14.36
N ARG A 54 -1.59 6.84 14.71
CA ARG A 54 -2.08 5.46 14.73
C ARG A 54 -3.25 5.38 15.72
N ARG A 55 -4.46 5.26 15.19
CA ARG A 55 -5.64 4.84 15.96
C ARG A 55 -5.50 3.34 16.20
N LYS A 56 -5.58 2.92 17.47
CA LYS A 56 -5.63 1.51 17.85
C LYS A 56 -6.89 0.87 17.26
#